data_AF-A0A661DAZ5-F1
#
_entry.id   AF-A0A661DAZ5-F1
#
_cell.length_a   1.000
_cell.length_b   1.000
_cell.length_c   1.000
_cell.angle_alpha   90.00
_cell.angle_beta   90.00
_cell.angle_gamma   90.00
#
_symmetry.space_group_name_H-M   'P 1'
#
loop_
_entity.id
_entity.type
_entity.pdbx_description
1 polymer ?
#
loop_
_entity_poly.entity_id
_entity_poly.type
_entity_poly.pdbx_seq_one_letter_code
_entity_poly.pdbx_strand_id
1 'polypeptide(L)' 'MTNRDALVLGINQYKHLTPLKVPASDAEAIAKLLHQYGDFRVRRLP' A
#
# COMPACT_ATOMS: atom_id res chain seq x y z
N MET A 1 5.77 22.84 -7.92
CA MET A 1 5.28 21.89 -6.91
C MET A 1 5.64 20.49 -7.38
N THR A 2 6.56 19.82 -6.68
CA THR A 2 6.95 18.44 -6.98
C THR A 2 5.84 17.50 -6.50
N ASN A 3 5.04 16.96 -7.43
CA ASN A 3 4.15 15.85 -7.09
C ASN A 3 5.00 14.66 -6.70
N ARG A 4 4.73 14.09 -5.52
CA ARG A 4 5.35 12.84 -5.09
C ARG A 4 4.38 11.72 -5.39
N ASP A 5 4.83 10.73 -6.15
CA ASP A 5 4.03 9.54 -6.44
C ASP A 5 4.52 8.38 -5.57
N ALA A 6 3.58 7.55 -5.11
CA ALA A 6 3.89 6.33 -4.37
C ALA A 6 3.02 5.16 -4.85
N LEU A 7 3.62 3.97 -4.85
CA LEU A 7 2.94 2.70 -5.07
C LEU A 7 3.06 1.87 -3.80
N VAL A 8 1.93 1.44 -3.25
CA VAL A 8 1.89 0.57 -2.07
C VAL A 8 1.20 -0.73 -2.43
N LEU A 9 1.85 -1.86 -2.11
CA LEU A 9 1.39 -3.21 -2.44
C LEU A 9 1.26 -4.04 -1.16
N GLY A 10 0.09 -4.65 -0.96
CA GLY A 10 -0.15 -5.61 0.11
C GLY A 10 -0.31 -7.02 -0.47
N ILE A 11 0.74 -7.84 -0.40
CA ILE A 11 0.71 -9.19 -1.00
C ILE A 11 0.25 -10.21 0.06
N ASN A 12 -1.00 -10.63 -0.03
CA ASN A 12 -1.57 -11.61 0.89
C ASN A 12 -1.33 -13.06 0.45
N GLN A 13 -1.10 -13.30 -0.83
CA GLN A 13 -1.11 -14.65 -1.42
C GLN A 13 0.24 -15.00 -2.02
N TYR A 14 0.71 -16.20 -1.69
CA TYR A 14 1.93 -16.78 -2.26
C TYR A 14 1.63 -18.22 -2.67
N LYS A 15 2.15 -18.65 -3.83
CA LYS A 15 1.82 -19.95 -4.44
C LYS A 15 2.05 -21.17 -3.54
N HIS A 16 3.01 -21.08 -2.61
CA HIS A 16 3.44 -22.20 -1.78
C HIS A 16 3.40 -21.89 -0.28
N LEU A 17 2.75 -20.79 0.13
CA LEU A 17 2.64 -20.41 1.55
C LEU A 17 1.18 -20.18 1.93
N THR A 18 0.88 -20.36 3.21
CA THR A 18 -0.42 -19.98 3.77
C THR A 18 -0.68 -18.48 3.55
N PRO A 19 -1.90 -18.08 3.17
CA PRO A 19 -2.22 -16.68 2.96
C PRO A 19 -1.95 -15.81 4.18
N LEU A 20 -1.27 -14.70 3.98
CA LEU A 20 -1.05 -13.65 4.98
C LEU A 20 -2.32 -12.81 5.10
N LYS A 21 -2.75 -12.55 6.33
CA LYS A 21 -4.01 -11.82 6.60
C LYS A 21 -3.84 -10.30 6.64
N VAL A 22 -2.63 -9.85 6.96
CA VAL A 22 -2.35 -8.46 7.37
C VAL A 22 -1.82 -7.55 6.23
N PRO A 23 -1.02 -8.01 5.25
CA PRO A 23 -0.34 -7.10 4.31
C PRO A 23 -1.25 -6.13 3.56
N ALA A 24 -2.42 -6.55 3.11
CA ALA A 24 -3.41 -5.67 2.47
C ALA A 24 -3.89 -4.54 3.39
N SER A 25 -4.12 -4.84 4.68
CA SER A 25 -4.55 -3.84 5.67
C SER A 25 -3.42 -2.85 5.98
N ASP A 26 -2.19 -3.34 6.14
CA ASP A 26 -1.02 -2.49 6.40
C ASP A 26 -0.72 -1.59 5.20
N ALA A 27 -0.78 -2.15 3.98
CA ALA A 27 -0.61 -1.40 2.75
C ALA A 27 -1.63 -0.25 2.63
N GLU A 28 -2.90 -0.49 2.99
CA GLU A 28 -3.91 0.56 3.00
C GLU A 28 -3.65 1.63 4.08
N ALA A 29 -3.22 1.21 5.28
CA ALA A 29 -2.86 2.15 6.34
C ALA A 29 -1.70 3.06 5.92
N ILE A 30 -0.65 2.50 5.33
CA ILE A 30 0.49 3.25 4.80
C ILE A 30 0.05 4.19 3.66
N ALA A 31 -0.77 3.71 2.72
CA ALA A 31 -1.29 4.52 1.63
C ALA A 31 -2.08 5.74 2.14
N LYS A 32 -2.90 5.57 3.19
CA LYS A 32 -3.61 6.67 3.83
C LYS A 32 -2.67 7.69 4.45
N LEU A 33 -1.63 7.24 5.17
CA LEU A 33 -0.66 8.13 5.80
C LEU A 33 0.13 8.94 4.75
N LEU A 34 0.59 8.29 3.69
CA LEU A 34 1.32 8.95 2.59
C LEU A 34 0.45 10.00 1.89
N HIS A 35 -0.83 9.68 1.66
CA HIS A 35 -1.76 10.62 1.06
C HIS A 35 -2.07 11.80 1.99
N GLN A 36 -2.35 11.54 3.27
CA GLN A 36 -2.82 12.55 4.22
C GLN A 36 -1.70 13.49 4.70
N TYR A 37 -0.49 12.96 4.92
CA TYR A 37 0.59 13.71 5.57
C TYR A 37 1.80 13.95 4.68
N GLY A 38 1.99 13.13 3.63
CA GLY A 38 3.16 13.19 2.77
C GLY A 38 2.94 13.92 1.44
N ASP A 39 1.71 14.37 1.19
CA ASP A 39 1.27 15.00 -0.07
C ASP A 39 1.54 14.11 -1.30
N PHE A 40 1.41 12.79 -1.10
CA PHE A 40 1.60 11.80 -2.15
C PHE A 40 0.31 11.53 -2.93
N ARG A 41 0.47 11.33 -4.24
CA ARG A 41 -0.49 10.62 -5.09
C ARG A 41 -0.19 9.13 -4.98
N VAL A 42 -1.06 8.41 -4.27
CA VAL A 42 -0.85 6.99 -3.99
C VAL A 42 -1.68 6.13 -4.95
N ARG A 43 -1.03 5.23 -5.68
CA ARG A 43 -1.70 4.15 -6.40
C ARG A 43 -1.77 2.91 -5.50
N ARG A 44 -2.98 2.39 -5.34
CA ARG A 44 -3.28 1.13 -4.66
C ARG A 44 -3.53 0.07 -5.72
N LEU A 45 -2.93 -1.10 -5.56
CA LEU A 45 -3.25 -2.26 -6.39
C LEU A 45 -3.87 -3.34 -5.51
N PRO A 46 -4.90 -4.06 -6.02
CA PRO A 46 -5.53 -5.17 -5.32
C PRO A 46 -4.58 -6.37 -5.16
#